data_AF-A0A2M8UYG0-F1
#
_entry.id   AF-A0A2M8UYG0-F1
#
_cell.length_a   1.000
_cell.length_b   1.000
_cell.length_c   1.000
_cell.angle_alpha   90.00
_cell.angle_beta   90.00
_cell.angle_gamma   90.00
#
_symmetry.space_group_name_H-M   'P 1'
#
loop_
_entity.id
_entity.type
_entity.pdbx_description
1 polymer ?
#
loop_
_entity_poly.entity_id
_entity_poly.type
_entity_poly.pdbx_seq_one_letter_code
_entity_poly.pdbx_strand_id
1 'polypeptide(L)'
;MFESAEIGHSIDKETYEKEVAVLREALLEAQYELKQQARFPVIILINGIEGAGKGETVKLLNEWMDPRLIRVESFLLPTDEELSRPPQWRFWRRLPPKGRTGIFFGNWYSQMLYARVTGEIKDSQLDGLINDAERFERMYSDEGALIFKFWFHLSKKQLKERLKALENDPTRSWQLSEIDWKQNEVYDKFVRYGERVLRRTSRDYAPWYVVEGSDERYRSLTVGRTILESLQAALKRKDRPTPQPHAAPLVSSLDNKGLLDALDLSLSLDKDQYKEQLAKEQARLATLMRDKRFRSHSLIAVFEGNDAAGKGGAIRRVTDALDPRQYRIVPIAAPTEEERAQPYLWRFWRHIPARRQFTIFDRSWYGRVLVERVEGFASDADWLRAYAEINDFEEQLTNYGIVLVKFWLSIDQDTQLERFKERESIPFKRFKITEEDWRNRDKWDLYVDAVGDMVDRTSTEIAPWTLVEANDKRYARVKVLKTINDALEAAYASAKKGKKD
;
A
#
# COMPACT_ATOMS: atom_id res chain seq x y z
N MET A 1 -21.98 -20.88 7.35
CA MET A 1 -21.30 -20.03 8.36
C MET A 1 -22.25 -19.10 9.12
N PHE A 2 -23.16 -18.40 8.44
CA PHE A 2 -23.94 -17.30 9.04
C PHE A 2 -25.06 -17.70 10.01
N GLU A 3 -25.47 -18.97 10.03
CA GLU A 3 -26.56 -19.48 10.88
C GLU A 3 -26.38 -19.16 12.37
N SER A 4 -25.14 -19.04 12.87
CA SER A 4 -24.85 -18.65 14.26
C SER A 4 -25.30 -17.22 14.60
N ALA A 5 -25.45 -16.36 13.59
CA ALA A 5 -25.95 -15.00 13.68
C ALA A 5 -27.39 -14.88 13.14
N GLU A 6 -28.14 -16.00 13.09
CA GLU A 6 -29.56 -16.05 12.73
C GLU A 6 -30.41 -16.70 13.84
N ILE A 7 -29.84 -16.93 15.03
CA ILE A 7 -30.53 -17.63 16.13
C ILE A 7 -31.42 -16.71 16.98
N GLY A 8 -31.50 -15.42 16.66
CA GLY A 8 -32.38 -14.47 17.34
C GLY A 8 -31.76 -13.87 18.59
N HIS A 9 -30.47 -13.52 18.54
CA HIS A 9 -29.78 -12.85 19.64
C HIS A 9 -30.51 -11.57 20.05
N SER A 10 -30.73 -11.36 21.35
CA SER A 10 -31.40 -10.18 21.88
C SER A 10 -30.90 -9.82 23.28
N ILE A 11 -30.94 -8.54 23.61
CA ILE A 11 -30.66 -8.04 24.96
C ILE A 11 -31.83 -7.17 25.42
N ASP A 12 -32.29 -7.39 26.65
CA ASP A 12 -33.35 -6.58 27.24
C ASP A 12 -32.87 -5.16 27.56
N LYS A 13 -33.82 -4.24 27.74
CA LYS A 13 -33.51 -2.82 27.91
C LYS A 13 -32.71 -2.53 29.19
N GLU A 14 -33.06 -3.18 30.29
CA GLU A 14 -32.46 -2.92 31.61
C GLU A 14 -31.00 -3.39 31.64
N THR A 15 -30.74 -4.60 31.14
CA THR A 15 -29.38 -5.12 30.97
C THR A 15 -28.56 -4.22 30.06
N TYR A 16 -29.12 -3.79 28.93
CA TYR A 16 -28.42 -2.91 27.99
C TYR A 16 -28.03 -1.57 28.62
N GLU A 17 -28.96 -0.87 29.28
CA GLU A 17 -28.69 0.45 29.88
C GLU A 17 -27.61 0.38 30.97
N LYS A 18 -27.63 -0.68 31.78
CA LYS A 18 -26.60 -0.93 32.80
C LYS A 18 -25.22 -1.16 32.18
N GLU A 19 -25.14 -2.01 31.16
CA GLU A 19 -23.88 -2.39 30.53
C GLU A 19 -23.29 -1.27 29.68
N VAL A 20 -24.12 -0.49 28.98
CA VAL A 20 -23.68 0.66 28.17
C VAL A 20 -23.05 1.75 29.04
N ALA A 21 -23.57 1.99 30.24
CA ALA A 21 -23.02 3.00 31.14
C ALA A 21 -21.56 2.71 31.51
N VAL A 22 -21.24 1.44 31.78
CA VAL A 22 -19.86 0.99 32.09
C VAL A 22 -19.01 0.95 30.82
N LEU A 23 -19.57 0.44 29.72
CA LEU A 23 -18.85 0.26 28.46
C LEU A 23 -18.37 1.59 27.87
N ARG A 24 -19.23 2.62 27.83
CA ARG A 24 -18.88 3.92 27.24
C ARG A 24 -17.72 4.60 27.97
N GLU A 25 -17.70 4.52 29.31
CA GLU A 25 -16.64 5.10 30.13
C GLU A 25 -15.31 4.38 29.85
N ALA A 26 -15.33 3.05 29.85
CA ALA A 26 -14.15 2.24 29.55
C ALA A 26 -13.64 2.44 28.11
N LEU A 27 -14.54 2.64 27.14
CA LEU A 27 -14.16 2.97 25.75
C LEU A 27 -13.50 4.34 25.64
N LEU A 28 -14.00 5.35 26.35
CA LEU A 28 -13.40 6.69 26.39
C LEU A 28 -11.99 6.65 26.99
N GLU A 29 -11.81 5.97 28.12
CA GLU A 29 -10.51 5.79 28.75
C GLU A 29 -9.53 5.07 27.83
N ALA A 30 -9.94 3.95 27.22
CA ALA A 30 -9.11 3.22 26.28
C ALA A 30 -8.75 4.05 25.04
N GLN A 31 -9.68 4.87 24.53
CA GLN A 31 -9.42 5.76 23.40
C GLN A 31 -8.46 6.90 23.76
N TYR A 32 -8.56 7.45 24.97
CA TYR A 32 -7.63 8.45 25.47
C TYR A 32 -6.23 7.85 25.65
N GLU A 33 -6.13 6.66 26.22
CA GLU A 33 -4.86 5.94 26.35
C GLU A 33 -4.24 5.64 24.97
N LEU A 34 -5.03 5.22 23.98
CA LEU A 34 -4.57 5.03 22.60
C LEU A 34 -3.92 6.31 22.04
N LYS A 35 -4.56 7.46 22.24
CA LYS A 35 -4.04 8.76 21.82
C LYS A 35 -2.73 9.09 22.53
N GLN A 36 -2.65 8.85 23.84
CA GLN A 36 -1.45 9.17 24.64
C GLN A 36 -0.27 8.26 24.31
N GLN A 37 -0.52 6.96 24.05
CA GLN A 37 0.53 6.04 23.62
C GLN A 37 1.04 6.38 22.21
N ALA A 38 0.18 6.89 21.31
CA ALA A 38 0.49 7.23 19.92
C ALA A 38 1.30 6.15 19.17
N ARG A 39 1.09 4.87 19.54
CA ARG A 39 1.95 3.74 19.14
C ARG A 39 1.42 3.00 17.91
N PHE A 40 0.10 2.86 17.80
CA PHE A 40 -0.55 2.13 16.72
C PHE A 40 -1.87 2.79 16.29
N PRO A 41 -2.31 2.61 15.04
CA PRO A 41 -3.63 3.03 14.59
C PRO A 41 -4.70 1.96 14.84
N VAL A 42 -5.97 2.38 14.94
CA VAL A 42 -7.13 1.47 14.94
C VAL A 42 -7.91 1.65 13.65
N ILE A 43 -8.24 0.56 12.97
CA ILE A 43 -9.13 0.56 11.80
C ILE A 43 -10.34 -0.34 12.05
N ILE A 44 -11.53 0.15 11.73
CA ILE A 44 -12.78 -0.57 11.87
C ILE A 44 -13.46 -0.64 10.50
N LEU A 45 -13.55 -1.84 9.94
CA LEU A 45 -14.21 -2.11 8.68
C LEU A 45 -15.67 -2.50 8.95
N ILE A 46 -16.60 -1.77 8.33
CA ILE A 46 -18.04 -1.97 8.51
C ILE A 46 -18.63 -2.54 7.22
N ASN A 47 -19.08 -3.79 7.30
CA ASN A 47 -19.62 -4.54 6.17
C ASN A 47 -20.86 -5.33 6.58
N GLY A 48 -21.49 -6.00 5.62
CA GLY A 48 -22.68 -6.83 5.84
C GLY A 48 -23.93 -6.34 5.11
N ILE A 49 -25.07 -6.91 5.51
CA ILE A 49 -26.37 -6.71 4.87
C ILE A 49 -26.84 -5.26 5.06
N GLU A 50 -27.49 -4.69 4.04
CA GLU A 50 -28.08 -3.36 4.15
C GLU A 50 -29.27 -3.38 5.10
N GLY A 51 -29.44 -2.30 5.88
CA GLY A 51 -30.43 -2.28 6.94
C GLY A 51 -30.11 -3.16 8.16
N ALA A 52 -28.95 -3.84 8.23
CA ALA A 52 -28.56 -4.61 9.42
C ALA A 52 -28.07 -3.76 10.61
N GLY A 53 -28.20 -2.42 10.55
CA GLY A 53 -27.80 -1.53 11.63
C GLY A 53 -26.36 -1.00 11.56
N LYS A 54 -25.73 -1.05 10.37
CA LYS A 54 -24.33 -0.62 10.15
C LYS A 54 -24.12 0.85 10.51
N GLY A 55 -24.94 1.74 9.93
CA GLY A 55 -24.82 3.18 10.13
C GLY A 55 -25.21 3.61 11.54
N GLU A 56 -26.30 3.03 12.06
CA GLU A 56 -26.82 3.28 13.40
C GLU A 56 -25.81 2.90 14.48
N THR A 57 -25.14 1.74 14.33
CA THR A 57 -24.11 1.31 15.28
C THR A 57 -22.90 2.24 15.27
N VAL A 58 -22.42 2.67 14.10
CA VAL A 58 -21.29 3.63 14.04
C VAL A 58 -21.68 5.00 14.59
N LYS A 59 -22.91 5.46 14.33
CA LYS A 59 -23.41 6.70 14.93
C LYS A 59 -23.37 6.63 16.44
N LEU A 60 -23.81 5.51 17.01
CA LEU A 60 -23.80 5.28 18.45
C LEU A 60 -22.39 5.14 19.02
N LEU A 61 -21.45 4.50 18.31
CA LEU A 61 -20.03 4.48 18.71
C LEU A 61 -19.44 5.89 18.79
N ASN A 62 -19.82 6.81 17.90
CA ASN A 62 -19.40 8.21 17.96
C ASN A 62 -20.09 9.02 19.09
N GLU A 63 -21.15 8.48 19.68
CA GLU A 63 -21.77 9.04 20.88
C GLU A 63 -21.12 8.48 22.15
N TRP A 64 -20.76 7.19 22.14
CA TRP A 64 -20.09 6.53 23.27
C TRP A 64 -18.61 6.88 23.39
N MET A 65 -17.94 7.15 22.27
CA MET A 65 -16.52 7.52 22.19
C MET A 65 -16.37 8.98 21.79
N ASP A 66 -15.16 9.54 21.89
CA ASP A 66 -14.90 10.91 21.44
C ASP A 66 -14.78 10.98 19.91
N PRO A 67 -15.72 11.63 19.21
CA PRO A 67 -15.70 11.72 17.75
C PRO A 67 -14.53 12.57 17.24
N ARG A 68 -13.89 13.41 18.07
CA ARG A 68 -12.71 14.19 17.67
C ARG A 68 -11.51 13.29 17.38
N LEU A 69 -11.51 12.05 17.86
CA LEU A 69 -10.43 11.08 17.66
C LEU A 69 -10.80 9.98 16.65
N ILE A 70 -11.99 10.06 16.04
CA ILE A 70 -12.52 9.10 15.08
C ILE A 70 -12.69 9.79 13.73
N ARG A 71 -12.25 9.14 12.66
CA ARG A 71 -12.59 9.54 11.30
C ARG A 71 -13.44 8.47 10.64
N VAL A 72 -14.65 8.83 10.22
CA VAL A 72 -15.53 7.95 9.46
C VAL A 72 -15.40 8.28 7.97
N GLU A 73 -15.11 7.28 7.15
CA GLU A 73 -14.92 7.41 5.70
C GLU A 73 -15.86 6.45 4.96
N SER A 74 -16.33 6.86 3.78
CA SER A 74 -17.07 6.01 2.86
C SER A 74 -16.44 6.09 1.47
N PHE A 75 -16.14 4.93 0.87
CA PHE A 75 -15.44 4.86 -0.43
C PHE A 75 -16.34 4.43 -1.60
N LEU A 76 -17.66 4.63 -1.45
CA LEU A 76 -18.65 4.28 -2.48
C LEU A 76 -18.54 5.17 -3.73
N LEU A 77 -18.25 6.46 -3.54
CA LEU A 77 -18.17 7.45 -4.62
C LEU A 77 -16.74 7.95 -4.77
N PRO A 78 -15.96 7.43 -5.73
CA PRO A 78 -14.60 7.89 -5.94
C PRO A 78 -14.56 9.24 -6.65
N THR A 79 -13.59 10.05 -6.24
CA THR A 79 -13.21 11.30 -6.91
C THR A 79 -12.35 11.03 -8.16
N ASP A 80 -12.24 12.00 -9.07
CA ASP A 80 -11.36 11.91 -10.25
C ASP A 80 -9.89 11.60 -9.88
N GLU A 81 -9.44 12.16 -8.76
CA GLU A 81 -8.10 11.92 -8.21
C GLU A 81 -7.89 10.45 -7.80
N GLU A 82 -8.93 9.80 -7.28
CA GLU A 82 -8.91 8.37 -6.91
C GLU A 82 -9.13 7.44 -8.11
N LEU A 83 -9.92 7.86 -9.10
CA LEU A 83 -10.15 7.08 -10.33
C LEU A 83 -8.94 7.09 -11.27
N SER A 84 -8.14 8.15 -11.22
CA SER A 84 -6.92 8.31 -12.03
C SER A 84 -5.68 7.60 -11.45
N ARG A 85 -5.83 6.85 -10.35
CA ARG A 85 -4.78 6.10 -9.65
C ARG A 85 -5.19 4.65 -9.37
N PRO A 86 -4.23 3.78 -8.98
CA PRO A 86 -4.55 2.41 -8.59
C PRO A 86 -5.62 2.36 -7.49
N PRO A 87 -6.56 1.39 -7.52
CA PRO A 87 -7.70 1.36 -6.59
C PRO A 87 -7.31 1.43 -5.11
N GLN A 88 -6.20 0.80 -4.71
CA GLN A 88 -5.76 0.80 -3.32
C GLN A 88 -5.35 2.19 -2.80
N TRP A 89 -4.91 3.09 -3.69
CA TRP A 89 -4.40 4.43 -3.34
C TRP A 89 -5.36 5.22 -2.44
N ARG A 90 -6.67 5.13 -2.71
CA ARG A 90 -7.69 5.86 -1.94
C ARG A 90 -7.74 5.44 -0.47
N PHE A 91 -7.49 4.16 -0.19
CA PHE A 91 -7.50 3.63 1.17
C PHE A 91 -6.24 4.07 1.92
N TRP A 92 -5.07 3.98 1.28
CA TRP A 92 -3.80 4.51 1.82
C TRP A 92 -3.93 5.97 2.22
N ARG A 93 -4.51 6.81 1.34
CA ARG A 93 -4.75 8.24 1.62
C ARG A 93 -5.56 8.47 2.91
N ARG A 94 -6.42 7.53 3.26
CA ARG A 94 -7.36 7.64 4.38
C ARG A 94 -7.02 6.72 5.55
N LEU A 95 -5.82 6.16 5.62
CA LEU A 95 -5.41 5.45 6.84
C LEU A 95 -5.32 6.41 8.04
N PRO A 96 -5.85 6.02 9.21
CA PRO A 96 -5.70 6.81 10.43
C PRO A 96 -4.24 6.76 10.90
N PRO A 97 -3.68 7.89 11.38
CA PRO A 97 -2.36 7.87 11.99
C PRO A 97 -2.39 7.12 13.33
N LYS A 98 -1.19 6.74 13.82
CA LYS A 98 -1.02 6.17 15.16
C LYS A 98 -1.71 7.03 16.23
N GLY A 99 -2.40 6.37 17.17
CA GLY A 99 -3.16 7.02 18.24
C GLY A 99 -4.57 7.48 17.84
N ARG A 100 -5.05 7.16 16.63
CA ARG A 100 -6.40 7.52 16.15
C ARG A 100 -7.13 6.32 15.55
N THR A 101 -8.45 6.49 15.41
CA THR A 101 -9.35 5.47 14.86
C THR A 101 -9.92 5.90 13.51
N GLY A 102 -9.88 5.00 12.53
CA GLY A 102 -10.56 5.14 11.24
C GLY A 102 -11.68 4.11 11.10
N ILE A 103 -12.89 4.54 10.73
CA ILE A 103 -14.03 3.65 10.47
C ILE A 103 -14.39 3.73 8.99
N PHE A 104 -14.31 2.60 8.28
CA PHE A 104 -14.47 2.56 6.82
C PHE A 104 -15.73 1.82 6.38
N PHE A 105 -16.64 2.55 5.74
CA PHE A 105 -17.75 2.04 4.94
C PHE A 105 -17.36 1.93 3.46
N GLY A 106 -18.02 1.05 2.71
CA GLY A 106 -17.77 0.93 1.27
C GLY A 106 -16.31 0.56 0.93
N ASN A 107 -15.62 -0.09 1.87
CA ASN A 107 -14.22 -0.48 1.78
C ASN A 107 -13.99 -1.56 0.70
N TRP A 108 -12.75 -2.07 0.60
CA TRP A 108 -12.37 -3.06 -0.42
C TRP A 108 -13.27 -4.31 -0.45
N TYR A 109 -13.82 -4.74 0.70
CA TYR A 109 -14.75 -5.86 0.74
C TYR A 109 -16.09 -5.53 0.09
N SER A 110 -16.65 -4.35 0.36
CA SER A 110 -17.88 -3.90 -0.30
C SER A 110 -17.69 -3.81 -1.80
N GLN A 111 -16.54 -3.30 -2.26
CA GLN A 111 -16.24 -3.16 -3.68
C GLN A 111 -16.15 -4.53 -4.39
N MET A 112 -15.36 -5.48 -3.85
CA MET A 112 -15.20 -6.79 -4.48
C MET A 112 -16.49 -7.63 -4.44
N LEU A 113 -17.28 -7.54 -3.36
CA LEU A 113 -18.56 -8.24 -3.24
C LEU A 113 -19.58 -7.67 -4.21
N TYR A 114 -19.70 -6.35 -4.28
CA TYR A 114 -20.64 -5.70 -5.19
C TYR A 114 -20.29 -6.04 -6.64
N ALA A 115 -19.04 -5.82 -7.06
CA ALA A 115 -18.58 -6.14 -8.41
C ALA A 115 -18.81 -7.62 -8.77
N ARG A 116 -18.63 -8.54 -7.81
CA ARG A 116 -18.89 -9.96 -8.06
C ARG A 116 -20.38 -10.25 -8.20
N VAL A 117 -21.22 -9.68 -7.33
CA VAL A 117 -22.67 -9.92 -7.30
C VAL A 117 -23.37 -9.34 -8.52
N THR A 118 -22.94 -8.16 -8.98
CA THR A 118 -23.43 -7.52 -10.22
C THR A 118 -22.89 -8.18 -11.49
N GLY A 119 -21.85 -9.02 -11.37
CA GLY A 119 -21.27 -9.74 -12.50
C GLY A 119 -20.20 -8.97 -13.27
N GLU A 120 -19.70 -7.86 -12.72
CA GLU A 120 -18.59 -7.07 -13.29
C GLU A 120 -17.26 -7.83 -13.27
N ILE A 121 -17.08 -8.75 -12.31
CA ILE A 121 -15.88 -9.59 -12.19
C ILE A 121 -16.21 -11.08 -12.09
N LYS A 122 -15.27 -11.91 -12.54
CA LYS A 122 -15.32 -13.38 -12.46
C LYS A 122 -14.82 -13.89 -11.09
N ASP A 123 -15.04 -15.18 -10.81
CA ASP A 123 -14.56 -15.82 -9.57
C ASP A 123 -13.05 -15.74 -9.39
N SER A 124 -12.27 -15.91 -10.46
CA SER A 124 -10.81 -15.81 -10.40
C SER A 124 -10.33 -14.41 -9.99
N GLN A 125 -11.00 -13.37 -10.49
CA GLN A 125 -10.71 -11.99 -10.12
C GLN A 125 -11.11 -11.71 -8.67
N LEU A 126 -12.25 -12.23 -8.20
CA LEU A 126 -12.61 -12.14 -6.79
C LEU A 126 -11.57 -12.83 -5.90
N ASP A 127 -11.08 -14.01 -6.28
CA ASP A 127 -10.05 -14.71 -5.51
C ASP A 127 -8.73 -13.94 -5.44
N GLY A 128 -8.33 -13.27 -6.52
CA GLY A 128 -7.21 -12.34 -6.52
C GLY A 128 -7.41 -11.20 -5.51
N LEU A 129 -8.56 -10.51 -5.59
CA LEU A 129 -8.89 -9.42 -4.67
C LEU A 129 -8.97 -9.85 -3.20
N ILE A 130 -9.45 -11.07 -2.93
CA ILE A 130 -9.46 -11.67 -1.59
C ILE A 130 -8.03 -11.84 -1.07
N ASN A 131 -7.13 -12.36 -1.91
CA ASN A 131 -5.73 -12.52 -1.52
C ASN A 131 -5.06 -11.17 -1.32
N ASP A 132 -5.34 -10.17 -2.15
CA ASP A 132 -4.76 -8.84 -2.03
C ASP A 132 -5.21 -8.14 -0.75
N ALA A 133 -6.48 -8.30 -0.37
CA ALA A 133 -7.00 -7.81 0.89
C ALA A 133 -6.32 -8.48 2.10
N GLU A 134 -6.07 -9.79 2.03
CA GLU A 134 -5.37 -10.51 3.11
C GLU A 134 -3.93 -10.04 3.27
N ARG A 135 -3.18 -9.88 2.16
CA ARG A 135 -1.79 -9.40 2.17
C ARG A 135 -1.70 -7.96 2.66
N PHE A 136 -2.64 -7.10 2.25
CA PHE A 136 -2.72 -5.72 2.76
C PHE A 136 -3.02 -5.68 4.26
N GLU A 137 -4.00 -6.44 4.75
CA GLU A 137 -4.33 -6.46 6.18
C GLU A 137 -3.20 -7.06 7.01
N ARG A 138 -2.50 -8.09 6.49
CA ARG A 138 -1.31 -8.65 7.11
C ARG A 138 -0.22 -7.60 7.26
N MET A 139 0.18 -6.96 6.17
CA MET A 139 1.17 -5.88 6.18
C MET A 139 0.78 -4.76 7.15
N TYR A 140 -0.51 -4.38 7.19
CA TYR A 140 -0.95 -3.29 8.06
C TYR A 140 -0.92 -3.68 9.54
N SER A 141 -1.30 -4.93 9.85
CA SER A 141 -1.17 -5.51 11.18
C SER A 141 0.30 -5.67 11.59
N ASP A 142 1.18 -6.09 10.68
CA ASP A 142 2.61 -6.23 10.91
C ASP A 142 3.29 -4.86 11.12
N GLU A 143 2.77 -3.78 10.53
CA GLU A 143 3.13 -2.38 10.85
C GLU A 143 2.53 -1.89 12.19
N GLY A 144 1.70 -2.70 12.85
CA GLY A 144 1.18 -2.50 14.19
C GLY A 144 -0.30 -2.15 14.28
N ALA A 145 -1.04 -2.08 13.17
CA ALA A 145 -2.46 -1.70 13.20
C ALA A 145 -3.33 -2.71 13.96
N LEU A 146 -4.30 -2.19 14.72
CA LEU A 146 -5.39 -3.00 15.27
C LEU A 146 -6.59 -2.95 14.32
N ILE A 147 -6.92 -4.10 13.72
CA ILE A 147 -7.93 -4.20 12.67
C ILE A 147 -9.18 -4.92 13.19
N PHE A 148 -10.32 -4.24 13.15
CA PHE A 148 -11.63 -4.81 13.40
C PHE A 148 -12.41 -4.95 12.10
N LYS A 149 -13.07 -6.08 11.90
CA LYS A 149 -13.93 -6.31 10.73
C LYS A 149 -15.28 -6.82 11.19
N PHE A 150 -16.30 -5.98 11.06
CA PHE A 150 -17.66 -6.32 11.48
C PHE A 150 -18.53 -6.62 10.27
N TRP A 151 -19.15 -7.80 10.28
CA TRP A 151 -20.18 -8.18 9.33
C TRP A 151 -21.54 -8.15 10.05
N PHE A 152 -22.34 -7.13 9.74
CA PHE A 152 -23.70 -7.03 10.26
C PHE A 152 -24.63 -7.94 9.45
N HIS A 153 -25.31 -8.85 10.12
CA HIS A 153 -26.10 -9.89 9.48
C HIS A 153 -27.59 -9.78 9.80
N LEU A 154 -28.41 -10.08 8.80
CA LEU A 154 -29.84 -10.34 8.94
C LEU A 154 -30.13 -11.53 8.05
N SER A 155 -30.90 -12.50 8.54
CA SER A 155 -31.43 -13.57 7.68
C SER A 155 -32.31 -12.98 6.57
N LYS A 156 -32.51 -13.75 5.49
CA LYS A 156 -33.38 -13.33 4.37
C LYS A 156 -34.79 -12.96 4.84
N LYS A 157 -35.31 -13.69 5.83
CA LYS A 157 -36.63 -13.43 6.44
C LYS A 157 -36.62 -12.10 7.19
N GLN A 158 -35.65 -11.88 8.08
CA GLN A 158 -35.52 -10.65 8.87
C GLN A 158 -35.30 -9.43 7.98
N LEU A 159 -34.50 -9.54 6.92
CA LEU A 159 -34.30 -8.46 5.94
C LEU A 159 -35.63 -8.07 5.28
N LYS A 160 -36.40 -9.06 4.80
CA LYS A 160 -37.71 -8.82 4.16
C LYS A 160 -38.71 -8.18 5.13
N GLU A 161 -38.74 -8.62 6.38
CA GLU A 161 -39.58 -8.02 7.43
C GLU A 161 -39.19 -6.58 7.71
N ARG A 162 -37.89 -6.28 7.79
CA ARG A 162 -37.38 -4.93 8.05
C ARG A 162 -37.64 -3.96 6.89
N LEU A 163 -37.46 -4.40 5.64
CA LEU A 163 -37.77 -3.59 4.47
C LEU A 163 -39.26 -3.19 4.44
N LYS A 164 -40.14 -4.16 4.70
CA LYS A 164 -41.59 -3.89 4.82
C LYS A 164 -41.91 -2.96 5.98
N ALA A 165 -41.24 -3.10 7.12
CA ALA A 165 -41.47 -2.22 8.27
C ALA A 165 -41.05 -0.77 7.98
N LEU A 166 -39.91 -0.57 7.33
CA LEU A 166 -39.40 0.74 6.92
C LEU A 166 -40.24 1.40 5.82
N GLU A 167 -40.78 0.60 4.88
CA GLU A 167 -41.66 1.08 3.82
C GLU A 167 -42.95 1.70 4.39
N ASN A 168 -43.44 1.10 5.48
CA ASN A 168 -44.65 1.55 6.16
C ASN A 168 -44.38 2.64 7.22
N ASP A 169 -43.13 3.05 7.46
CA ASP A 169 -42.77 4.11 8.41
C ASP A 169 -42.67 5.48 7.70
N PRO A 170 -43.62 6.41 7.91
CA PRO A 170 -43.62 7.71 7.24
C PRO A 170 -42.40 8.59 7.55
N THR A 171 -41.70 8.32 8.65
CA THR A 171 -40.56 9.11 9.13
C THR A 171 -39.20 8.54 8.72
N ARG A 172 -39.17 7.26 8.33
CA ARG A 172 -37.94 6.51 8.01
C ARG A 172 -37.93 5.89 6.62
N SER A 173 -39.04 5.93 5.88
CA SER A 173 -39.14 5.39 4.52
C SER A 173 -38.13 6.01 3.54
N TRP A 174 -37.72 7.26 3.75
CA TRP A 174 -36.67 7.93 2.96
C TRP A 174 -35.29 7.25 3.06
N GLN A 175 -35.07 6.41 4.08
CA GLN A 175 -33.83 5.65 4.25
C GLN A 175 -33.76 4.45 3.30
N LEU A 176 -34.90 4.04 2.72
CA LEU A 176 -34.94 2.96 1.75
C LEU A 176 -34.45 3.45 0.39
N SER A 177 -33.39 2.80 -0.11
CA SER A 177 -32.90 2.98 -1.46
C SER A 177 -33.41 1.87 -2.39
N GLU A 178 -33.44 2.12 -3.70
CA GLU A 178 -33.68 1.04 -4.68
C GLU A 178 -32.64 -0.09 -4.56
N ILE A 179 -31.45 0.21 -4.03
CA ILE A 179 -30.37 -0.76 -3.82
C ILE A 179 -30.77 -1.76 -2.73
N ASP A 180 -31.57 -1.36 -1.74
CA ASP A 180 -31.97 -2.20 -0.62
C ASP A 180 -32.93 -3.31 -1.07
N TRP A 181 -33.88 -2.97 -1.94
CA TRP A 181 -34.78 -3.94 -2.58
C TRP A 181 -34.04 -4.86 -3.55
N LYS A 182 -33.13 -4.30 -4.36
CA LYS A 182 -32.25 -5.09 -5.24
C LYS A 182 -31.38 -6.04 -4.43
N GLN A 183 -30.89 -5.63 -3.25
CA GLN A 183 -30.10 -6.50 -2.38
C GLN A 183 -30.91 -7.70 -1.86
N ASN A 184 -32.20 -7.53 -1.57
CA ASN A 184 -33.07 -8.65 -1.21
C ASN A 184 -33.21 -9.67 -2.37
N GLU A 185 -33.24 -9.21 -3.62
CA GLU A 185 -33.25 -10.08 -4.81
C GLU A 185 -31.92 -10.83 -4.98
N VAL A 186 -30.79 -10.17 -4.70
CA VAL A 186 -29.45 -10.77 -4.80
C VAL A 186 -28.90 -11.32 -3.49
N TYR A 187 -29.72 -11.42 -2.44
CA TYR A 187 -29.32 -11.79 -1.08
C TYR A 187 -28.52 -13.09 -1.06
N ASP A 188 -29.04 -14.14 -1.72
CA ASP A 188 -28.43 -15.47 -1.73
C ASP A 188 -27.03 -15.44 -2.36
N LYS A 189 -26.84 -14.64 -3.42
CA LYS A 189 -25.53 -14.44 -4.05
C LYS A 189 -24.59 -13.66 -3.12
N PHE A 190 -25.08 -12.58 -2.53
CA PHE A 190 -24.30 -11.71 -1.65
C PHE A 190 -23.78 -12.48 -0.43
N VAL A 191 -24.64 -13.26 0.23
CA VAL A 191 -24.25 -14.11 1.36
C VAL A 191 -23.31 -15.23 0.91
N ARG A 192 -23.55 -15.89 -0.22
CA ARG A 192 -22.66 -16.93 -0.76
C ARG A 192 -21.24 -16.42 -0.99
N TYR A 193 -21.08 -15.26 -1.64
CA TYR A 193 -19.74 -14.69 -1.85
C TYR A 193 -19.18 -14.09 -0.56
N GLY A 194 -20.03 -13.52 0.30
CA GLY A 194 -19.66 -13.06 1.64
C GLY A 194 -19.01 -14.18 2.47
N GLU A 195 -19.59 -15.38 2.49
CA GLU A 195 -19.03 -16.54 3.20
C GLU A 195 -17.64 -16.91 2.68
N ARG A 196 -17.44 -16.90 1.36
CA ARG A 196 -16.13 -17.15 0.73
C ARG A 196 -15.10 -16.11 1.17
N VAL A 197 -15.46 -14.82 1.12
CA VAL A 197 -14.59 -13.70 1.53
C VAL A 197 -14.23 -13.81 3.01
N LEU A 198 -15.22 -13.95 3.89
CA LEU A 198 -15.04 -14.01 5.35
C LEU A 198 -14.16 -15.20 5.73
N ARG A 199 -14.44 -16.39 5.19
CA ARG A 199 -13.64 -17.59 5.47
C ARG A 199 -12.18 -17.43 5.07
N ARG A 200 -11.92 -16.77 3.94
CA ARG A 200 -10.55 -16.60 3.42
C ARG A 200 -9.80 -15.43 4.02
N THR A 201 -10.47 -14.51 4.70
CA THR A 201 -9.84 -13.30 5.26
C THR A 201 -9.99 -13.16 6.78
N SER A 202 -10.74 -14.04 7.45
CA SER A 202 -10.71 -14.11 8.92
C SER A 202 -9.37 -14.74 9.33
N ARG A 203 -8.58 -13.99 10.11
CA ARG A 203 -7.24 -14.37 10.57
C ARG A 203 -7.10 -14.02 12.04
N ASP A 204 -6.21 -14.69 12.74
CA ASP A 204 -6.01 -14.47 14.18
C ASP A 204 -5.57 -13.04 14.52
N TYR A 205 -4.87 -12.37 13.60
CA TYR A 205 -4.45 -10.97 13.75
C TYR A 205 -5.52 -9.96 13.31
N ALA A 206 -6.53 -10.39 12.56
CA ALA A 206 -7.62 -9.55 12.04
C ALA A 206 -8.86 -10.43 11.77
N PRO A 207 -9.62 -10.83 12.80
CA PRO A 207 -10.77 -11.71 12.64
C PRO A 207 -11.98 -10.97 12.08
N TRP A 208 -12.89 -11.73 11.48
CA TRP A 208 -14.25 -11.26 11.17
C TRP A 208 -15.18 -11.54 12.34
N TYR A 209 -15.90 -10.51 12.76
CA TYR A 209 -16.96 -10.58 13.76
C TYR A 209 -18.31 -10.50 13.06
N VAL A 210 -18.99 -11.64 12.94
CA VAL A 210 -20.36 -11.71 12.41
C VAL A 210 -21.32 -11.38 13.53
N VAL A 211 -22.02 -10.24 13.40
CA VAL A 211 -22.94 -9.71 14.43
C VAL A 211 -24.36 -9.73 13.89
N GLU A 212 -25.26 -10.44 14.57
CA GLU A 212 -26.68 -10.40 14.25
C GLU A 212 -27.23 -8.98 14.49
N GLY A 213 -27.84 -8.40 13.46
CA GLY A 213 -28.33 -7.02 13.43
C GLY A 213 -29.83 -6.86 13.72
N SER A 214 -30.51 -7.96 14.06
CA SER A 214 -31.96 -8.02 14.29
C SER A 214 -32.38 -7.20 15.51
N ASP A 215 -31.66 -7.35 16.63
CA ASP A 215 -31.81 -6.54 17.83
C ASP A 215 -30.77 -5.41 17.90
N GLU A 216 -31.24 -4.18 18.12
CA GLU A 216 -30.38 -2.99 18.18
C GLU A 216 -29.48 -2.97 19.41
N ARG A 217 -29.98 -3.44 20.56
CA ARG A 217 -29.23 -3.44 21.81
C ARG A 217 -28.09 -4.45 21.75
N TYR A 218 -28.40 -5.67 21.31
CA TYR A 218 -27.42 -6.73 21.09
C TYR A 218 -26.32 -6.29 20.13
N ARG A 219 -26.66 -5.80 18.92
CA ARG A 219 -25.64 -5.49 17.92
C ARG A 219 -24.67 -4.41 18.39
N SER A 220 -25.18 -3.34 19.00
CA SER A 220 -24.34 -2.22 19.42
C SER A 220 -23.49 -2.56 20.64
N LEU A 221 -24.06 -3.25 21.64
CA LEU A 221 -23.30 -3.68 22.81
C LEU A 221 -22.22 -4.70 22.45
N THR A 222 -22.52 -5.65 21.55
CA THR A 222 -21.56 -6.65 21.07
C THR A 222 -20.38 -5.98 20.35
N VAL A 223 -20.65 -5.05 19.44
CA VAL A 223 -19.58 -4.32 18.73
C VAL A 223 -18.72 -3.51 19.70
N GLY A 224 -19.34 -2.76 20.62
CA GLY A 224 -18.61 -1.95 21.59
C GLY A 224 -17.74 -2.78 22.54
N ARG A 225 -18.25 -3.91 23.05
CA ARG A 225 -17.49 -4.84 23.90
C ARG A 225 -16.30 -5.44 23.16
N THR A 226 -16.49 -5.94 21.95
CA THR A 226 -15.40 -6.48 21.12
C THR A 226 -14.30 -5.46 20.88
N ILE A 227 -14.67 -4.20 20.61
CA ILE A 227 -13.71 -3.10 20.45
C ILE A 227 -12.95 -2.88 21.76
N LEU A 228 -13.66 -2.77 22.88
CA LEU A 228 -13.06 -2.50 24.19
C LEU A 228 -12.06 -3.60 24.58
N GLU A 229 -12.48 -4.86 24.56
CA GLU A 229 -11.66 -6.00 24.97
C GLU A 229 -10.36 -6.08 24.16
N SER A 230 -10.47 -6.00 22.83
CA SER A 230 -9.31 -6.08 21.95
C SER A 230 -8.42 -4.85 22.04
N LEU A 231 -9.00 -3.64 22.19
CA LEU A 231 -8.23 -2.41 22.36
C LEU A 231 -7.46 -2.42 23.69
N GLN A 232 -8.11 -2.80 24.79
CA GLN A 232 -7.44 -2.97 26.09
C GLN A 232 -6.32 -4.02 26.02
N ALA A 233 -6.55 -5.14 25.33
CA ALA A 233 -5.50 -6.14 25.13
C ALA A 233 -4.32 -5.59 24.33
N ALA A 234 -4.57 -4.77 23.31
CA ALA A 234 -3.52 -4.13 22.50
C ALA A 234 -2.74 -3.05 23.29
N LEU A 235 -3.43 -2.23 24.08
CA LEU A 235 -2.84 -1.16 24.90
C LEU A 235 -1.93 -1.71 26.00
N LYS A 236 -2.26 -2.87 26.58
CA LYS A 236 -1.43 -3.55 27.60
C LYS A 236 -0.11 -4.11 27.04
N ARG A 237 0.01 -4.30 25.72
CA ARG A 237 1.25 -4.79 25.10
C ARG A 237 2.28 -3.66 25.07
N LYS A 238 3.47 -3.89 25.62
CA LYS A 238 4.58 -2.92 25.56
C LYS A 238 5.13 -2.79 24.14
N ASP A 239 5.42 -3.93 23.52
CA ASP A 239 6.04 -3.99 22.20
C ASP A 239 5.06 -4.43 21.11
N ARG A 240 5.38 -4.09 19.86
CA ARG A 240 4.68 -4.64 18.70
C ARG A 240 5.06 -6.13 18.60
N PRO A 241 4.10 -7.05 18.38
CA PRO A 241 4.45 -8.43 18.07
C PRO A 241 5.32 -8.45 16.81
N THR A 242 6.54 -8.97 16.94
CA THR A 242 7.44 -9.13 15.80
C THR A 242 7.31 -10.58 15.33
N PRO A 243 6.84 -10.83 14.08
CA PRO A 243 6.90 -12.15 13.52
C PRO A 243 8.35 -12.66 13.58
N GLN A 244 8.55 -13.93 13.90
CA GLN A 244 9.85 -14.59 13.80
C GLN A 244 9.87 -15.30 12.44
N PRO A 245 10.29 -14.64 11.34
CA PRO A 245 10.30 -15.29 10.04
C PRO A 245 11.28 -16.47 10.08
N HIS A 246 10.86 -17.62 9.55
CA HIS A 246 11.80 -18.64 9.11
C HIS A 246 12.45 -18.13 7.82
N ALA A 247 13.41 -17.22 7.96
CA ALA A 247 14.17 -16.73 6.82
C ALA A 247 15.08 -17.86 6.34
N ALA A 248 15.07 -18.13 5.03
CA ALA A 248 16.21 -18.80 4.43
C ALA A 248 17.46 -18.00 4.82
N PRO A 249 18.54 -18.65 5.27
CA PRO A 249 19.75 -17.95 5.63
C PRO A 249 20.14 -17.04 4.47
N LEU A 250 20.50 -15.80 4.79
CA LEU A 250 21.06 -14.88 3.80
C LEU A 250 22.28 -15.57 3.22
N VAL A 251 22.17 -16.09 2.00
CA VAL A 251 23.23 -16.89 1.39
C VAL A 251 24.28 -15.90 0.89
N SER A 252 25.31 -15.65 1.70
CA SER A 252 26.58 -15.22 1.15
C SER A 252 26.98 -16.30 0.13
N SER A 253 27.17 -15.92 -1.13
CA SER A 253 27.54 -16.86 -2.19
C SER A 253 28.69 -17.73 -1.70
N LEU A 254 28.46 -19.05 -1.62
CA LEU A 254 29.45 -20.02 -1.14
C LEU A 254 30.69 -20.07 -2.04
N ASP A 255 30.57 -19.56 -3.27
CA ASP A 255 31.63 -19.45 -4.27
C ASP A 255 32.15 -18.02 -4.46
N ASN A 256 31.78 -17.07 -3.59
CA ASN A 256 32.12 -15.64 -3.67
C ASN A 256 31.85 -14.99 -5.05
N LYS A 257 30.80 -15.44 -5.73
CA LYS A 257 30.28 -14.82 -6.95
C LYS A 257 29.00 -14.06 -6.62
N GLY A 258 29.11 -12.74 -6.51
CA GLY A 258 27.97 -11.86 -6.40
C GLY A 258 27.38 -11.49 -7.76
N LEU A 259 26.09 -11.18 -7.79
CA LEU A 259 25.42 -10.61 -8.96
C LEU A 259 26.11 -9.32 -9.45
N LEU A 260 26.58 -8.49 -8.52
CA LEU A 260 27.29 -7.25 -8.85
C LEU A 260 28.69 -7.50 -9.41
N ASP A 261 29.35 -8.59 -9.00
CA ASP A 261 30.69 -8.96 -9.48
C ASP A 261 30.68 -9.45 -10.93
N ALA A 262 29.52 -9.91 -11.41
CA ALA A 262 29.32 -10.34 -12.79
C ALA A 262 29.16 -9.17 -13.78
N LEU A 263 29.05 -7.92 -13.30
CA LEU A 263 28.90 -6.74 -14.16
C LEU A 263 30.21 -6.34 -14.84
N ASP A 264 30.14 -6.10 -16.15
CA ASP A 264 31.25 -5.50 -16.89
C ASP A 264 31.26 -3.98 -16.67
N LEU A 265 31.92 -3.54 -15.59
CA LEU A 265 32.07 -2.13 -15.26
C LEU A 265 33.05 -1.37 -16.16
N SER A 266 33.65 -2.03 -17.17
CA SER A 266 34.51 -1.37 -18.16
C SER A 266 33.73 -0.70 -19.31
N LEU A 267 32.43 -1.00 -19.42
CA LEU A 267 31.56 -0.44 -20.45
C LEU A 267 31.57 1.10 -20.39
N SER A 268 31.81 1.72 -21.54
CA SER A 268 31.93 3.17 -21.66
C SER A 268 31.47 3.66 -23.03
N LEU A 269 31.14 4.95 -23.12
CA LEU A 269 30.87 5.63 -24.39
C LEU A 269 31.87 6.77 -24.62
N ASP A 270 32.40 6.83 -25.84
CA ASP A 270 33.14 8.00 -26.26
C ASP A 270 32.23 9.24 -26.34
N LYS A 271 32.86 10.41 -26.50
CA LYS A 271 32.15 11.69 -26.39
C LYS A 271 31.15 11.91 -27.53
N ASP A 272 31.44 11.44 -28.74
CA ASP A 272 30.63 11.71 -29.91
C ASP A 272 29.48 10.71 -30.01
N GLN A 273 29.76 9.42 -29.76
CA GLN A 273 28.74 8.40 -29.57
C GLN A 273 27.76 8.77 -28.46
N TYR A 274 28.26 9.26 -27.33
CA TYR A 274 27.40 9.70 -26.23
C TYR A 274 26.44 10.82 -26.66
N LYS A 275 26.94 11.85 -27.37
CA LYS A 275 26.10 12.96 -27.82
C LYS A 275 25.00 12.49 -28.77
N GLU A 276 25.35 11.63 -29.73
CA GLU A 276 24.41 11.10 -30.71
C GLU A 276 23.33 10.23 -30.03
N GLN A 277 23.75 9.25 -29.23
CA GLN A 277 22.82 8.34 -28.56
C GLN A 277 21.96 9.06 -27.53
N LEU A 278 22.53 10.00 -26.77
CA LEU A 278 21.76 10.82 -25.82
C LEU A 278 20.66 11.60 -26.55
N ALA A 279 21.00 12.32 -27.62
CA ALA A 279 20.01 13.11 -28.37
C ALA A 279 18.91 12.22 -28.95
N LYS A 280 19.27 11.05 -29.48
CA LYS A 280 18.33 10.05 -30.01
C LYS A 280 17.36 9.54 -28.93
N GLU A 281 17.87 9.07 -27.81
CA GLU A 281 17.03 8.50 -26.75
C GLU A 281 16.19 9.56 -26.02
N GLN A 282 16.66 10.80 -25.91
CA GLN A 282 15.86 11.92 -25.40
C GLN A 282 14.70 12.26 -26.35
N ALA A 283 14.96 12.34 -27.66
CA ALA A 283 13.90 12.57 -28.66
C ALA A 283 12.88 11.43 -28.68
N ARG A 284 13.34 10.18 -28.51
CA ARG A 284 12.48 9.00 -28.37
C ARG A 284 11.59 9.09 -27.13
N LEU A 285 12.14 9.41 -25.96
CA LEU A 285 11.37 9.60 -24.72
C LEU A 285 10.30 10.69 -24.87
N ALA A 286 10.69 11.86 -25.39
CA ALA A 286 9.77 12.98 -25.62
C ALA A 286 8.63 12.61 -26.59
N THR A 287 8.89 11.72 -27.54
CA THR A 287 7.88 11.21 -28.47
C THR A 287 6.94 10.21 -27.80
N LEU A 288 7.48 9.24 -27.06
CA LEU A 288 6.70 8.23 -26.33
C LEU A 288 5.79 8.86 -25.27
N MET A 289 6.27 9.86 -24.55
CA MET A 289 5.49 10.61 -23.53
C MET A 289 4.37 11.46 -24.14
N ARG A 290 4.51 11.92 -25.39
CA ARG A 290 3.48 12.68 -26.11
C ARG A 290 2.47 11.79 -26.85
N ASP A 291 2.79 10.51 -27.02
CA ASP A 291 1.90 9.57 -27.69
C ASP A 291 0.54 9.48 -26.99
N LYS A 292 -0.54 9.42 -27.76
CA LYS A 292 -1.90 9.31 -27.23
C LYS A 292 -2.10 8.07 -26.35
N ARG A 293 -1.35 7.00 -26.58
CA ARG A 293 -1.36 5.77 -25.78
C ARG A 293 -0.93 6.02 -24.34
N PHE A 294 -0.05 7.00 -24.08
CA PHE A 294 0.36 7.33 -22.73
C PHE A 294 -0.81 7.78 -21.82
N ARG A 295 -1.96 8.18 -22.39
CA ARG A 295 -3.14 8.58 -21.60
C ARG A 295 -3.73 7.44 -20.76
N SER A 296 -3.52 6.17 -21.15
CA SER A 296 -3.95 5.00 -20.37
C SER A 296 -2.87 4.49 -19.41
N HIS A 297 -1.70 5.13 -19.37
CA HIS A 297 -0.56 4.73 -18.56
C HIS A 297 -0.09 5.88 -17.68
N SER A 298 0.80 5.59 -16.75
CA SER A 298 1.70 6.55 -16.13
C SER A 298 3.09 5.92 -16.03
N LEU A 299 4.10 6.70 -15.67
CA LEU A 299 5.48 6.21 -15.57
C LEU A 299 6.02 6.44 -14.16
N ILE A 300 6.72 5.44 -13.65
CA ILE A 300 7.55 5.56 -12.45
C ILE A 300 8.96 5.09 -12.78
N ALA A 301 9.95 5.90 -12.43
CA ALA A 301 11.36 5.51 -12.48
C ALA A 301 12.00 5.60 -11.09
N VAL A 302 12.53 4.48 -10.61
CA VAL A 302 13.19 4.35 -9.30
C VAL A 302 14.70 4.35 -9.51
N PHE A 303 15.41 5.21 -8.77
CA PHE A 303 16.87 5.31 -8.82
C PHE A 303 17.49 4.98 -7.46
N GLU A 304 18.16 3.83 -7.40
CA GLU A 304 19.06 3.40 -6.34
C GLU A 304 20.49 3.23 -6.91
N GLY A 305 21.46 2.97 -6.05
CA GLY A 305 22.87 2.79 -6.43
C GLY A 305 23.83 3.34 -5.41
N ASN A 306 25.11 2.99 -5.52
CA ASN A 306 26.15 3.41 -4.57
C ASN A 306 26.20 4.93 -4.41
N ASP A 307 26.69 5.39 -3.27
CA ASP A 307 27.00 6.80 -3.09
C ASP A 307 28.04 7.23 -4.13
N ALA A 308 27.82 8.41 -4.71
CA ALA A 308 28.51 8.92 -5.89
C ALA A 308 28.38 8.14 -7.22
N ALA A 309 27.50 7.14 -7.35
CA ALA A 309 27.27 6.42 -8.61
C ALA A 309 26.73 7.31 -9.76
N GLY A 310 26.06 8.42 -9.44
CA GLY A 310 25.66 9.43 -10.43
C GLY A 310 24.15 9.53 -10.71
N LYS A 311 23.30 9.03 -9.80
CA LYS A 311 21.82 9.07 -9.86
C LYS A 311 21.27 10.41 -10.34
N GLY A 312 21.54 11.50 -9.61
CA GLY A 312 21.06 12.84 -9.98
C GLY A 312 21.52 13.32 -11.36
N GLY A 313 22.68 12.86 -11.85
CA GLY A 313 23.13 13.15 -13.21
C GLY A 313 22.38 12.38 -14.28
N ALA A 314 21.99 11.13 -14.01
CA ALA A 314 21.13 10.33 -14.89
C ALA A 314 19.70 10.90 -14.92
N ILE A 315 19.12 11.17 -13.74
CA ILE A 315 17.80 11.81 -13.60
C ILE A 315 17.75 13.11 -14.40
N ARG A 316 18.78 13.96 -14.27
CA ARG A 316 18.82 15.23 -15.02
C ARG A 316 18.74 15.02 -16.53
N ARG A 317 19.40 13.99 -17.09
CA ARG A 317 19.34 13.72 -18.53
C ARG A 317 17.99 13.18 -18.99
N VAL A 318 17.27 12.48 -18.12
CA VAL A 318 15.87 12.12 -18.34
C VAL A 318 15.00 13.37 -18.38
N THR A 319 15.15 14.26 -17.40
CA THR A 319 14.34 15.49 -17.33
C THR A 319 14.68 16.51 -18.40
N ASP A 320 15.93 16.56 -18.89
CA ASP A 320 16.33 17.44 -20.00
C ASP A 320 15.56 17.11 -21.30
N ALA A 321 14.96 15.91 -21.42
CA ALA A 321 14.16 15.51 -22.57
C ALA A 321 12.71 16.03 -22.53
N LEU A 322 12.24 16.55 -21.39
CA LEU A 322 10.82 16.78 -21.10
C LEU A 322 10.56 18.18 -20.55
N ASP A 323 9.34 18.67 -20.75
CA ASP A 323 8.86 19.87 -20.06
C ASP A 323 8.65 19.55 -18.56
N PRO A 324 9.05 20.44 -17.63
CA PRO A 324 8.90 20.21 -16.19
C PRO A 324 7.48 19.92 -15.71
N ARG A 325 6.44 20.29 -16.48
CA ARG A 325 5.03 19.95 -16.16
C ARG A 325 4.70 18.48 -16.40
N GLN A 326 5.57 17.74 -17.11
CA GLN A 326 5.35 16.34 -17.46
C GLN A 326 5.87 15.37 -16.40
N TYR A 327 6.71 15.83 -15.46
CA TYR A 327 7.31 14.97 -14.45
C TYR A 327 7.28 15.59 -13.06
N ARG A 328 7.44 14.73 -12.06
CA ARG A 328 7.68 15.09 -10.66
C ARG A 328 8.85 14.28 -10.13
N ILE A 329 9.84 14.95 -9.55
CA ILE A 329 10.93 14.27 -8.84
C ILE A 329 10.58 14.25 -7.35
N VAL A 330 10.74 13.10 -6.71
CA VAL A 330 10.54 12.89 -5.28
C VAL A 330 11.85 12.36 -4.70
N PRO A 331 12.70 13.24 -4.12
CA PRO A 331 13.86 12.79 -3.39
C PRO A 331 13.40 12.19 -2.05
N ILE A 332 13.71 10.92 -1.81
CA ILE A 332 13.34 10.22 -0.57
C ILE A 332 14.46 10.40 0.45
N ALA A 333 14.08 10.88 1.63
CA ALA A 333 14.95 11.11 2.77
C ALA A 333 14.39 10.40 4.02
N ALA A 334 14.96 10.70 5.19
CA ALA A 334 14.41 10.28 6.46
C ALA A 334 12.92 10.70 6.57
N PRO A 335 12.04 9.83 7.09
CA PRO A 335 10.62 10.14 7.17
C PRO A 335 10.34 11.36 8.02
N THR A 336 9.38 12.16 7.59
CA THR A 336 8.75 13.21 8.40
C THR A 336 7.94 12.60 9.56
N GLU A 337 7.52 13.44 10.50
CA GLU A 337 6.68 13.01 11.62
C GLU A 337 5.36 12.40 11.15
N GLU A 338 4.70 13.00 10.16
CA GLU A 338 3.47 12.48 9.56
C GLU A 338 3.68 11.07 8.96
N GLU A 339 4.82 10.86 8.28
CA GLU A 339 5.14 9.58 7.65
C GLU A 339 5.49 8.50 8.68
N ARG A 340 6.11 8.85 9.82
CA ARG A 340 6.36 7.91 10.93
C ARG A 340 5.08 7.50 11.66
N ALA A 341 4.05 8.34 11.60
CA ALA A 341 2.74 8.05 12.16
C ALA A 341 1.89 7.08 11.30
N GLN A 342 2.41 6.66 10.14
CA GLN A 342 1.73 5.81 9.17
C GLN A 342 2.56 4.54 8.88
N PRO A 343 1.95 3.48 8.29
CA PRO A 343 2.70 2.32 7.82
C PRO A 343 3.70 2.70 6.71
N TYR A 344 4.82 1.98 6.64
CA TYR A 344 5.97 2.31 5.80
C TYR A 344 5.65 2.75 4.37
N LEU A 345 4.86 1.93 3.65
CA LEU A 345 4.57 2.18 2.23
C LEU A 345 3.69 3.42 1.99
N TRP A 346 3.04 3.96 3.03
CA TRP A 346 2.16 5.11 2.93
C TRP A 346 2.86 6.33 2.33
N ARG A 347 4.13 6.56 2.72
CA ARG A 347 4.91 7.70 2.22
C ARG A 347 5.22 7.63 0.73
N PHE A 348 5.15 6.44 0.13
CA PHE A 348 5.36 6.27 -1.31
C PHE A 348 4.04 6.29 -2.07
N TRP A 349 2.99 5.66 -1.50
CA TRP A 349 1.64 5.70 -2.06
C TRP A 349 1.14 7.13 -2.28
N ARG A 350 1.43 8.08 -1.38
CA ARG A 350 1.05 9.50 -1.55
C ARG A 350 1.67 10.18 -2.78
N HIS A 351 2.71 9.59 -3.36
CA HIS A 351 3.45 10.11 -4.51
C HIS A 351 3.20 9.34 -5.81
N ILE A 352 2.33 8.34 -5.80
CA ILE A 352 1.99 7.59 -7.02
C ILE A 352 1.33 8.52 -8.05
N PRO A 353 1.81 8.52 -9.31
CA PRO A 353 1.31 9.40 -10.36
C PRO A 353 -0.12 9.03 -10.75
N ALA A 354 -0.92 10.05 -11.05
CA ALA A 354 -2.13 9.86 -11.83
C ALA A 354 -1.78 9.40 -13.25
N ARG A 355 -2.76 8.89 -14.00
CA ARG A 355 -2.61 8.63 -15.44
C ARG A 355 -2.02 9.84 -16.16
N ARG A 356 -1.12 9.58 -17.11
CA ARG A 356 -0.36 10.54 -17.93
C ARG A 356 0.68 11.37 -17.17
N GLN A 357 0.97 11.06 -15.91
CA GLN A 357 2.06 11.68 -15.16
C GLN A 357 3.29 10.76 -15.11
N PHE A 358 4.45 11.37 -14.85
CA PHE A 358 5.71 10.66 -14.62
C PHE A 358 6.28 11.05 -13.26
N THR A 359 6.47 10.07 -12.36
CA THR A 359 7.16 10.28 -11.08
C THR A 359 8.54 9.63 -11.09
N ILE A 360 9.55 10.37 -10.66
CA ILE A 360 10.92 9.90 -10.50
C ILE A 360 11.24 9.86 -9.01
N PHE A 361 11.60 8.69 -8.50
CA PHE A 361 12.07 8.50 -7.13
C PHE A 361 13.60 8.48 -7.11
N ASP A 362 14.22 9.47 -6.45
CA ASP A 362 15.65 9.47 -6.13
C ASP A 362 15.81 8.94 -4.71
N ARG A 363 16.24 7.68 -4.59
CA ARG A 363 15.92 6.77 -3.48
C ARG A 363 14.42 6.46 -3.38
N SER A 364 14.04 5.36 -2.73
CA SER A 364 12.69 4.80 -2.80
C SER A 364 12.32 3.91 -1.60
N TRP A 365 11.25 3.13 -1.74
CA TRP A 365 10.84 2.08 -0.79
C TRP A 365 11.87 0.97 -0.59
N TYR A 366 12.84 0.85 -1.51
CA TYR A 366 13.96 -0.07 -1.31
C TYR A 366 14.89 0.33 -0.18
N GLY A 367 14.78 1.57 0.34
CA GLY A 367 15.50 2.00 1.53
C GLY A 367 15.35 1.03 2.72
N ARG A 368 14.20 0.37 2.88
CA ARG A 368 13.97 -0.61 3.95
C ARG A 368 14.89 -1.83 3.88
N VAL A 369 15.14 -2.34 2.67
CA VAL A 369 15.99 -3.52 2.44
C VAL A 369 17.43 -3.16 2.13
N LEU A 370 17.75 -1.86 2.11
CA LEU A 370 19.09 -1.31 1.89
C LEU A 370 19.57 -0.58 3.15
N VAL A 371 19.45 0.75 3.21
CA VAL A 371 20.00 1.56 4.30
C VAL A 371 19.37 1.24 5.66
N GLU A 372 18.06 0.98 5.76
CA GLU A 372 17.44 0.64 7.06
C GLU A 372 17.91 -0.74 7.56
N ARG A 373 18.20 -1.68 6.66
CA ARG A 373 18.80 -2.98 6.99
C ARG A 373 20.24 -2.83 7.45
N VAL A 374 21.08 -2.10 6.71
CA VAL A 374 22.52 -1.96 6.97
C VAL A 374 22.81 -1.07 8.20
N GLU A 375 21.97 -0.08 8.46
CA GLU A 375 22.08 0.79 9.65
C GLU A 375 21.26 0.31 10.85
N GLY A 376 20.43 -0.74 10.69
CA GLY A 376 19.59 -1.25 11.77
C GLY A 376 18.42 -0.33 12.16
N PHE A 377 17.92 0.49 11.23
CA PHE A 377 16.72 1.31 11.44
C PHE A 377 15.41 0.51 11.32
N ALA A 378 15.47 -0.67 10.72
CA ALA A 378 14.38 -1.64 10.68
C ALA A 378 14.82 -2.95 11.35
N SER A 379 13.91 -3.61 12.07
CA SER A 379 14.19 -4.93 12.63
C SER A 379 14.31 -5.97 11.52
N ASP A 380 14.93 -7.12 11.81
CA ASP A 380 15.09 -8.19 10.83
C ASP A 380 13.77 -8.65 10.23
N ALA A 381 12.74 -8.80 11.06
CA ALA A 381 11.41 -9.15 10.59
C ALA A 381 10.81 -8.09 9.66
N ASP A 382 11.08 -6.80 9.89
CA ASP A 382 10.55 -5.71 9.07
C ASP A 382 11.15 -5.69 7.68
N TRP A 383 12.47 -5.79 7.55
CA TRP A 383 13.09 -5.79 6.22
C TRP A 383 12.93 -7.13 5.49
N LEU A 384 12.82 -8.25 6.22
CA LEU A 384 12.56 -9.56 5.60
C LEU A 384 11.18 -9.65 4.96
N ARG A 385 10.12 -9.16 5.60
CA ARG A 385 8.77 -9.14 4.98
C ARG A 385 8.64 -8.09 3.88
N ALA A 386 9.46 -7.03 3.92
CA ALA A 386 9.38 -5.93 2.98
C ALA A 386 9.59 -6.36 1.52
N TYR A 387 10.37 -7.41 1.23
CA TYR A 387 10.51 -7.89 -0.16
C TYR A 387 9.17 -8.30 -0.77
N ALA A 388 8.37 -9.08 -0.04
CA ALA A 388 7.06 -9.51 -0.50
C ALA A 388 6.08 -8.32 -0.60
N GLU A 389 6.10 -7.43 0.39
CA GLU A 389 5.26 -6.23 0.41
C GLU A 389 5.58 -5.26 -0.74
N ILE A 390 6.86 -5.13 -1.08
CA ILE A 390 7.32 -4.34 -2.23
C ILE A 390 6.82 -4.98 -3.53
N ASN A 391 6.90 -6.31 -3.67
CA ASN A 391 6.37 -6.99 -4.86
C ASN A 391 4.85 -6.81 -4.98
N ASP A 392 4.11 -6.95 -3.89
CA ASP A 392 2.66 -6.69 -3.86
C ASP A 392 2.32 -5.25 -4.21
N PHE A 393 3.12 -4.30 -3.71
CA PHE A 393 2.98 -2.89 -4.05
C PHE A 393 3.19 -2.66 -5.54
N GLU A 394 4.30 -3.15 -6.10
CA GLU A 394 4.65 -2.97 -7.52
C GLU A 394 3.67 -3.67 -8.45
N GLU A 395 3.15 -4.84 -8.07
CA GLU A 395 2.08 -5.55 -8.78
C GLU A 395 0.80 -4.72 -8.87
N GLN A 396 0.40 -4.04 -7.80
CA GLN A 396 -0.77 -3.16 -7.86
C GLN A 396 -0.57 -1.95 -8.80
N LEU A 397 0.65 -1.42 -8.89
CA LEU A 397 0.97 -0.33 -9.81
C LEU A 397 0.91 -0.84 -11.27
N THR A 398 1.57 -1.95 -11.56
CA THR A 398 1.64 -2.49 -12.92
C THR A 398 0.29 -3.02 -13.40
N ASN A 399 -0.51 -3.66 -12.54
CA ASN A 399 -1.88 -4.09 -12.85
C ASN A 399 -2.81 -2.93 -13.21
N TYR A 400 -2.59 -1.73 -12.67
CA TYR A 400 -3.34 -0.53 -13.05
C TYR A 400 -2.90 0.07 -14.40
N GLY A 401 -1.72 -0.33 -14.91
CA GLY A 401 -1.14 0.17 -16.15
C GLY A 401 -0.01 1.18 -15.94
N ILE A 402 0.56 1.30 -14.73
CA ILE A 402 1.76 2.08 -14.49
C ILE A 402 2.97 1.34 -15.04
N VAL A 403 3.76 2.00 -15.88
CA VAL A 403 5.06 1.49 -16.34
C VAL A 403 6.07 1.77 -15.23
N LEU A 404 6.62 0.72 -14.61
CA LEU A 404 7.58 0.83 -13.53
C LEU A 404 8.96 0.38 -14.02
N VAL A 405 9.96 1.26 -13.85
CA VAL A 405 11.36 0.96 -14.19
C VAL A 405 12.24 1.21 -12.97
N LYS A 406 13.13 0.28 -12.66
CA LYS A 406 13.98 0.30 -11.46
C LYS A 406 15.45 0.22 -11.84
N PHE A 407 16.26 1.14 -11.32
CA PHE A 407 17.68 1.25 -11.64
C PHE A 407 18.54 1.11 -10.39
N TRP A 408 19.51 0.19 -10.42
CA TRP A 408 20.64 0.19 -9.51
C TRP A 408 21.88 0.65 -10.27
N LEU A 409 22.40 1.83 -9.95
CA LEU A 409 23.63 2.34 -10.55
C LEU A 409 24.83 1.79 -9.76
N SER A 410 25.58 0.89 -10.39
CA SER A 410 26.73 0.20 -9.80
C SER A 410 28.05 0.85 -10.21
N ILE A 411 28.91 1.14 -9.24
CA ILE A 411 30.31 1.51 -9.46
C ILE A 411 31.21 0.61 -8.61
N ASP A 412 32.49 0.53 -8.94
CA ASP A 412 33.47 -0.11 -8.04
C ASP A 412 33.95 0.83 -6.92
N GLN A 413 34.62 0.23 -5.92
CA GLN A 413 35.14 0.96 -4.77
C GLN A 413 36.17 2.03 -5.17
N ASP A 414 36.98 1.78 -6.20
CA ASP A 414 38.04 2.70 -6.63
C ASP A 414 37.45 3.94 -7.30
N THR A 415 36.48 3.74 -8.20
CA THR A 415 35.72 4.81 -8.86
C THR A 415 34.94 5.63 -7.84
N GLN A 416 34.38 5.01 -6.80
CA GLN A 416 33.73 5.75 -5.72
C GLN A 416 34.73 6.67 -5.01
N LEU A 417 35.90 6.15 -4.64
CA LEU A 417 36.94 6.92 -3.95
C LEU A 417 37.47 8.07 -4.80
N GLU A 418 37.71 7.83 -6.10
CA GLU A 418 38.09 8.87 -7.05
C GLU A 418 37.04 9.99 -7.08
N ARG A 419 35.76 9.65 -7.18
CA ARG A 419 34.65 10.62 -7.21
C ARG A 419 34.48 11.36 -5.88
N PHE A 420 34.78 10.74 -4.75
CA PHE A 420 34.78 11.42 -3.45
C PHE A 420 35.86 12.49 -3.40
N LYS A 421 37.10 12.14 -3.76
CA LYS A 421 38.23 13.08 -3.85
C LYS A 421 37.98 14.21 -4.86
N GLU A 422 37.38 13.89 -6.02
CA GLU A 422 36.97 14.89 -7.03
C GLU A 422 35.94 15.87 -6.46
N ARG A 423 34.98 15.40 -5.64
CA ARG A 423 33.95 16.26 -5.04
C ARG A 423 34.50 17.16 -3.94
N GLU A 424 35.44 16.66 -3.13
CA GLU A 424 36.10 17.44 -2.08
C GLU A 424 36.94 18.58 -2.65
N SER A 425 37.60 18.34 -3.79
CA SER A 425 38.43 19.35 -4.46
C SER A 425 37.63 20.45 -5.19
N ILE A 426 36.36 20.20 -5.53
CA ILE A 426 35.52 21.16 -6.26
C ILE A 426 34.66 21.98 -5.26
N PRO A 427 34.82 23.31 -5.16
CA PRO A 427 34.19 24.14 -4.12
C PRO A 427 32.66 23.98 -4.01
N PHE A 428 31.95 23.89 -5.13
CA PHE A 428 30.50 23.74 -5.18
C PHE A 428 30.00 22.27 -5.17
N LYS A 429 30.90 21.28 -5.06
CA LYS A 429 30.53 19.87 -4.87
C LYS A 429 30.89 19.37 -3.47
N ARG A 430 31.72 20.10 -2.73
CA ARG A 430 32.21 19.72 -1.40
C ARG A 430 31.09 19.41 -0.41
N PHE A 431 29.96 20.14 -0.48
CA PHE A 431 28.80 19.88 0.38
C PHE A 431 28.05 18.56 0.09
N LYS A 432 28.41 17.85 -0.99
CA LYS A 432 27.80 16.57 -1.38
C LYS A 432 28.53 15.35 -0.82
N ILE A 433 29.56 15.54 -0.01
CA ILE A 433 30.24 14.49 0.74
C ILE A 433 30.11 14.85 2.22
N THR A 434 29.64 13.90 2.99
CA THR A 434 29.37 13.97 4.42
C THR A 434 30.14 12.86 5.14
N GLU A 435 30.26 12.95 6.46
CA GLU A 435 30.84 11.86 7.27
C GLU A 435 30.05 10.55 7.10
N GLU A 436 28.75 10.64 6.84
CA GLU A 436 27.89 9.48 6.56
C GLU A 436 28.30 8.76 5.27
N ASP A 437 28.70 9.49 4.22
CA ASP A 437 29.15 8.87 2.96
C ASP A 437 30.42 8.02 3.17
N TRP A 438 31.32 8.46 4.05
CA TRP A 438 32.52 7.69 4.41
C TRP A 438 32.17 6.46 5.26
N ARG A 439 31.26 6.60 6.23
CA ARG A 439 30.76 5.46 7.03
C ARG A 439 30.06 4.40 6.16
N ASN A 440 29.27 4.83 5.18
CA ASN A 440 28.60 3.92 4.26
C ASN A 440 29.60 3.16 3.38
N ARG A 441 30.71 3.80 3.00
CA ARG A 441 31.79 3.15 2.26
C ARG A 441 32.44 2.03 3.07
N ASP A 442 32.65 2.20 4.37
CA ASP A 442 33.21 1.15 5.23
C ASP A 442 32.30 -0.08 5.34
N LYS A 443 31.01 0.08 5.01
CA LYS A 443 30.00 -0.98 4.97
C LYS A 443 29.74 -1.52 3.56
N TRP A 444 30.68 -1.37 2.63
CA TRP A 444 30.52 -1.75 1.22
C TRP A 444 29.95 -3.17 1.04
N ASP A 445 30.56 -4.16 1.69
CA ASP A 445 30.19 -5.57 1.51
C ASP A 445 28.76 -5.85 2.00
N LEU A 446 28.32 -5.18 3.07
CA LEU A 446 26.94 -5.28 3.55
C LEU A 446 25.94 -4.74 2.53
N TYR A 447 26.31 -3.71 1.77
CA TYR A 447 25.50 -3.22 0.66
C TYR A 447 25.53 -4.15 -0.54
N VAL A 448 26.66 -4.79 -0.85
CA VAL A 448 26.74 -5.80 -1.93
C VAL A 448 25.75 -6.93 -1.65
N ASP A 449 25.75 -7.47 -0.44
CA ASP A 449 24.82 -8.54 -0.02
C ASP A 449 23.37 -8.06 -0.05
N ALA A 450 23.08 -6.88 0.51
CA ALA A 450 21.73 -6.32 0.55
C ALA A 450 21.15 -6.07 -0.85
N VAL A 451 21.98 -5.64 -1.80
CA VAL A 451 21.59 -5.43 -3.21
C VAL A 451 21.38 -6.75 -3.92
N GLY A 452 22.22 -7.76 -3.67
CA GLY A 452 22.01 -9.12 -4.17
C GLY A 452 20.64 -9.66 -3.77
N ASP A 453 20.36 -9.66 -2.45
CA ASP A 453 19.06 -10.08 -1.91
C ASP A 453 17.88 -9.27 -2.49
N MET A 454 18.06 -7.95 -2.62
CA MET A 454 17.05 -7.07 -3.21
C MET A 454 16.73 -7.49 -4.63
N VAL A 455 17.73 -7.70 -5.49
CA VAL A 455 17.50 -8.06 -6.88
C VAL A 455 16.90 -9.46 -6.97
N ASP A 456 17.43 -10.43 -6.24
CA ASP A 456 16.93 -11.81 -6.26
C ASP A 456 15.45 -11.90 -5.84
N ARG A 457 15.04 -11.12 -4.86
CA ARG A 457 13.69 -11.20 -4.28
C ARG A 457 12.69 -10.24 -4.90
N THR A 458 13.13 -9.24 -5.67
CA THR A 458 12.24 -8.20 -6.21
C THR A 458 12.44 -7.89 -7.69
N SER A 459 13.39 -8.53 -8.37
CA SER A 459 13.49 -8.47 -9.84
C SER A 459 12.50 -9.45 -10.45
N THR A 460 11.23 -9.07 -10.44
CA THR A 460 10.12 -9.90 -10.94
C THR A 460 9.89 -9.70 -12.43
N GLU A 461 9.10 -10.57 -13.05
CA GLU A 461 8.70 -10.44 -14.46
C GLU A 461 7.99 -9.09 -14.73
N ILE A 462 7.15 -8.65 -13.80
CA ILE A 462 6.34 -7.43 -13.93
C ILE A 462 7.15 -6.14 -13.68
N ALA A 463 8.24 -6.23 -12.90
CA ALA A 463 9.06 -5.09 -12.51
C ALA A 463 10.53 -5.54 -12.34
N PRO A 464 11.27 -5.75 -13.45
CA PRO A 464 12.66 -6.20 -13.39
C PRO A 464 13.58 -5.09 -12.89
N TRP A 465 14.65 -5.48 -12.20
CA TRP A 465 15.75 -4.57 -11.88
C TRP A 465 16.68 -4.39 -13.08
N THR A 466 17.04 -3.13 -13.36
CA THR A 466 18.09 -2.81 -14.33
C THR A 466 19.35 -2.42 -13.57
N LEU A 467 20.35 -3.30 -13.58
CA LEU A 467 21.69 -2.99 -13.11
C LEU A 467 22.39 -2.12 -14.17
N VAL A 468 22.85 -0.94 -13.78
CA VAL A 468 23.49 0.03 -14.66
C VAL A 468 24.95 0.14 -14.28
N GLU A 469 25.84 -0.25 -15.18
CA GLU A 469 27.29 -0.14 -15.09
C GLU A 469 27.64 1.35 -15.17
N ALA A 470 27.92 1.95 -14.01
CA ALA A 470 27.91 3.39 -13.83
C ALA A 470 29.29 4.01 -13.65
N ASN A 471 30.37 3.25 -13.87
CA ASN A 471 31.74 3.74 -13.87
C ASN A 471 31.93 4.86 -14.90
N ASP A 472 31.51 4.62 -16.14
CA ASP A 472 31.34 5.69 -17.12
C ASP A 472 29.94 6.33 -17.02
N LYS A 473 29.93 7.62 -16.65
CA LYS A 473 28.68 8.40 -16.52
C LYS A 473 27.94 8.51 -17.85
N ARG A 474 28.63 8.48 -19.00
CA ARG A 474 28.00 8.66 -20.32
C ARG A 474 27.19 7.43 -20.70
N TYR A 475 27.80 6.25 -20.62
CA TYR A 475 27.15 4.96 -20.81
C TYR A 475 25.90 4.83 -19.91
N ALA A 476 26.06 5.06 -18.60
CA ALA A 476 24.97 4.94 -17.63
C ALA A 476 23.73 5.78 -17.99
N ARG A 477 23.94 7.03 -18.41
CA ARG A 477 22.86 7.96 -18.77
C ARG A 477 22.07 7.49 -19.98
N VAL A 478 22.76 6.96 -21.00
CA VAL A 478 22.13 6.44 -22.21
C VAL A 478 21.37 5.15 -21.90
N LYS A 479 21.97 4.22 -21.13
CA LYS A 479 21.31 2.98 -20.70
C LYS A 479 20.00 3.27 -19.96
N VAL A 480 20.00 4.20 -19.00
CA VAL A 480 18.79 4.63 -18.28
C VAL A 480 17.68 5.10 -19.22
N LEU A 481 17.99 6.04 -20.14
CA LEU A 481 17.00 6.56 -21.08
C LEU A 481 16.45 5.45 -22.00
N LYS A 482 17.34 4.60 -22.52
CA LYS A 482 16.98 3.49 -23.39
C LYS A 482 16.04 2.50 -22.68
N THR A 483 16.34 2.12 -21.44
CA THR A 483 15.48 1.23 -20.65
C THR A 483 14.09 1.83 -20.41
N ILE A 484 13.99 3.14 -20.10
CA ILE A 484 12.70 3.81 -19.97
C ILE A 484 11.91 3.73 -21.28
N ASN A 485 12.57 4.03 -22.40
CA ASN A 485 11.94 4.00 -23.72
C ASN A 485 11.46 2.59 -24.09
N ASP A 486 12.29 1.58 -23.88
CA ASP A 486 11.97 0.18 -24.18
C ASP A 486 10.78 -0.30 -23.33
N ALA A 487 10.71 0.07 -22.05
CA ALA A 487 9.59 -0.26 -21.17
C ALA A 487 8.26 0.39 -21.61
N LEU A 488 8.29 1.67 -22.01
CA LEU A 488 7.11 2.36 -22.55
C LEU A 488 6.63 1.71 -23.85
N GLU A 489 7.54 1.34 -24.75
CA GLU A 489 7.19 0.66 -26.00
C GLU A 489 6.61 -0.73 -25.76
N ALA A 490 7.17 -1.49 -24.82
CA ALA A 490 6.64 -2.79 -24.41
C ALA A 490 5.20 -2.65 -23.86
N ALA A 491 4.94 -1.66 -23.01
CA ALA A 491 3.60 -1.38 -22.50
C ALA A 491 2.61 -1.01 -23.62
N TYR A 492 3.06 -0.24 -24.62
CA TYR A 492 2.22 0.10 -25.77
C TYR A 492 1.96 -1.09 -26.69
N ALA A 493 2.86 -2.07 -26.74
CA ALA A 493 2.68 -3.30 -27.51
C ALA A 493 1.71 -4.27 -26.83
N SER A 494 1.78 -4.43 -25.51
CA SER A 494 0.87 -5.29 -24.74
C SER A 494 -0.58 -4.77 -24.77
N ALA A 495 -0.78 -3.46 -24.67
CA ALA A 495 -2.10 -2.83 -24.75
C ALA A 495 -2.82 -3.06 -26.09
N LYS A 496 -2.09 -3.37 -27.18
CA LYS A 496 -2.70 -3.74 -28.48
C LYS A 496 -3.24 -5.17 -28.51
N LYS A 497 -2.65 -6.09 -27.73
CA LYS A 497 -3.07 -7.50 -27.68
C LYS A 497 -4.36 -7.67 -26.87
N GLY A 498 -4.48 -7.02 -25.72
CA GLY A 498 -5.67 -7.11 -24.86
C GLY A 498 -6.95 -6.42 -25.36
N LYS A 499 -6.97 -5.85 -26.58
CA LYS A 499 -8.18 -5.33 -27.24
C LYS A 499 -8.79 -6.30 -28.26
N LYS A 500 -8.15 -7.46 -28.48
CA LYS A 500 -8.61 -8.47 -29.45
C LYS A 500 -9.27 -9.70 -28.81
N ASP A 501 -9.27 -9.78 -27.49
CA ASP A 501 -10.00 -10.76 -26.67
C ASP A 501 -11.07 -10.04 -25.85
#